data_AF-A0A358CYT3-F1
#
_entry.id   AF-A0A358CYT3-F1
#
_cell.length_a   1.000
_cell.length_b   1.000
_cell.length_c   1.000
_cell.angle_alpha   90.00
_cell.angle_beta   90.00
_cell.angle_gamma   90.00
#
_symmetry.space_group_name_H-M   'P 1'
#
loop_
_entity.id
_entity.type
_entity.pdbx_description
1 polymer ?
#
loop_
_entity_poly.entity_id
_entity_poly.type
_entity_poly.pdbx_seq_one_letter_code
_entity_poly.pdbx_strand_id
1 'polypeptide(L)'
;FQSQALESAQNTVCGGGRYNGLIEELGGPATPGIGFGMGIERLLLACDAEESFPNPAPKTQVWVIDVTDGSSARDLTQLLRTNGIFADRSFDGRSMRSQIRSADRSGAQIALIIGEQEVEEATISIRMLRDRATEQIVVQREDVVSQVRQLLGLES
;
A
#
# COMPACT_ATOMS: atom_id res chain seq x y z
N PHE A 1 -8.32 -28.57 10.72
CA PHE A 1 -7.12 -28.00 10.07
C PHE A 1 -6.10 -27.66 11.14
N GLN A 2 -4.90 -28.22 11.05
CA GLN A 2 -3.84 -28.06 12.06
C GLN A 2 -2.54 -27.56 11.41
N SER A 3 -1.78 -26.71 12.09
CA SER A 3 -0.41 -26.32 11.71
C SER A 3 0.60 -27.07 12.58
N GLN A 4 1.61 -27.66 11.95
CA GLN A 4 2.68 -28.37 12.65
C GLN A 4 3.70 -27.42 13.30
N ALA A 5 3.63 -26.12 12.97
CA ALA A 5 4.51 -25.10 13.49
C ALA A 5 4.07 -24.57 14.88
N LEU A 6 2.83 -24.89 15.29
CA LEU A 6 2.27 -24.52 16.60
C LEU A 6 2.36 -25.69 17.58
N GLU A 7 2.55 -25.40 18.86
CA GLU A 7 2.58 -26.42 19.93
C GLU A 7 1.36 -27.35 19.86
N SER A 8 1.56 -28.65 20.12
CA SER A 8 0.54 -29.67 19.82
C SER A 8 -0.82 -29.46 20.50
N ALA A 9 -0.85 -28.82 21.68
CA ALA A 9 -2.08 -28.50 22.40
C ALA A 9 -2.88 -27.34 21.76
N GLN A 10 -2.28 -26.57 20.86
CA GLN A 10 -2.90 -25.40 20.21
C GLN A 10 -2.76 -25.41 18.69
N ASN A 11 -2.42 -26.56 18.11
CA ASN A 11 -2.12 -26.68 16.69
C ASN A 11 -3.34 -26.52 15.77
N THR A 12 -4.57 -26.47 16.31
CA THR A 12 -5.79 -26.34 15.51
C THR A 12 -6.02 -24.88 15.12
N VAL A 13 -5.89 -24.61 13.82
CA VAL A 13 -6.07 -23.26 13.24
C VAL A 13 -7.53 -23.02 12.85
N CYS A 14 -8.20 -24.04 12.31
CA CYS A 14 -9.60 -23.98 11.91
C CYS A 14 -10.31 -25.32 12.19
N GLY A 15 -11.55 -25.22 12.66
CA GLY A 15 -12.39 -26.36 13.01
C GLY A 15 -13.86 -26.04 12.76
N GLY A 16 -14.69 -27.06 12.63
CA GLY A 16 -16.10 -26.89 12.30
C GLY A 16 -16.84 -28.21 12.29
N GLY A 17 -18.13 -28.14 11.98
CA GLY A 17 -18.98 -29.31 11.94
C GLY A 17 -20.44 -28.98 11.70
N ARG A 18 -21.25 -30.04 11.67
CA ARG A 18 -22.71 -29.96 11.66
C ARG A 18 -23.21 -29.79 13.09
N TYR A 19 -24.24 -28.96 13.28
CA TYR A 19 -24.87 -28.65 14.57
C TYR A 19 -26.39 -28.51 14.42
N ASN A 20 -27.02 -29.51 13.81
CA ASN A 20 -28.45 -29.47 13.45
C ASN A 20 -29.41 -29.29 14.64
N GLY A 21 -29.00 -29.65 15.86
CA GLY A 21 -29.82 -29.51 17.06
C GLY A 21 -29.69 -28.16 17.76
N LEU A 22 -28.71 -27.34 17.40
CA LEU A 22 -28.37 -26.14 18.18
C LEU A 22 -29.52 -25.14 18.26
N ILE A 23 -30.24 -24.92 17.16
CA ILE A 23 -31.37 -23.99 17.14
C ILE A 23 -32.54 -24.52 17.97
N GLU A 24 -32.76 -25.83 17.98
CA GLU A 24 -33.80 -26.48 18.78
C GLU A 24 -33.47 -26.41 20.28
N GLU A 25 -32.20 -26.65 20.67
CA GLU A 25 -31.71 -26.46 22.05
C GLU A 25 -31.88 -25.03 22.57
N LEU A 26 -31.86 -24.04 21.67
CA LEU A 26 -32.09 -22.63 21.97
C LEU A 26 -33.57 -22.22 21.92
N GLY A 27 -34.49 -23.17 21.72
CA GLY A 27 -35.95 -22.94 21.71
C GLY A 27 -36.54 -22.50 20.37
N GLY A 28 -35.75 -22.58 19.29
CA GLY A 28 -36.22 -22.37 17.92
C GLY A 28 -36.75 -23.64 17.26
N PRO A 29 -37.22 -23.58 15.99
CA PRO A 29 -37.62 -24.75 15.24
C PRO A 29 -36.40 -25.63 14.88
N ALA A 30 -36.61 -26.94 14.70
CA ALA A 30 -35.59 -27.85 14.20
C ALA A 30 -34.97 -27.33 12.90
N THR A 31 -33.72 -26.90 12.97
CA THR A 31 -33.03 -26.19 11.87
C THR A 31 -31.63 -26.76 11.69
N PRO A 32 -31.33 -27.44 10.56
CA PRO A 32 -30.01 -27.97 10.30
C PRO A 32 -28.96 -26.86 10.17
N GLY A 33 -27.77 -27.08 10.72
CA GLY A 33 -26.69 -26.11 10.76
C GLY A 33 -25.35 -26.75 10.42
N ILE A 34 -24.52 -26.04 9.68
CA ILE A 34 -23.13 -26.40 9.40
C ILE A 34 -22.29 -25.13 9.33
N GLY A 35 -21.07 -25.18 9.87
CA GLY A 35 -20.20 -24.03 9.92
C GLY A 35 -18.81 -24.40 10.40
N PHE A 36 -17.92 -23.43 10.31
CA PHE A 36 -16.56 -23.52 10.81
C PHE A 36 -16.17 -22.19 11.48
N GLY A 37 -15.17 -22.26 12.34
CA GLY A 37 -14.55 -21.13 12.99
C GLY A 37 -13.03 -21.22 12.85
N MET A 38 -12.40 -20.06 12.82
CA MET A 38 -10.95 -19.90 12.76
C MET A 38 -10.57 -18.71 13.63
N GLY A 39 -9.50 -18.84 14.41
CA GLY A 39 -8.95 -17.72 15.18
C GLY A 39 -7.97 -16.95 14.30
N ILE A 40 -8.19 -15.64 14.13
CA ILE A 40 -7.31 -14.80 13.30
C ILE A 40 -5.90 -14.78 13.89
N GLU A 41 -5.77 -14.66 15.21
CA GLU A 41 -4.49 -14.65 15.90
C GLU A 41 -3.72 -15.95 15.67
N ARG A 42 -4.41 -17.09 15.68
CA ARG A 42 -3.80 -18.42 15.43
C ARG A 42 -3.36 -18.57 13.97
N LEU A 43 -4.15 -18.06 13.04
CA LEU A 43 -3.78 -18.05 11.63
C LEU A 43 -2.52 -17.21 11.42
N LEU A 44 -2.45 -16.01 12.01
CA LEU A 44 -1.30 -15.13 11.91
C LEU A 44 -0.02 -15.78 12.48
N LEU A 45 -0.11 -16.44 13.64
CA LEU A 45 1.03 -17.17 14.22
C LEU A 45 1.50 -18.33 13.34
N ALA A 46 0.57 -19.09 12.76
CA ALA A 46 0.92 -20.15 11.82
C ALA A 46 1.59 -19.58 10.55
N CYS A 47 1.06 -18.48 9.99
CA CYS A 47 1.67 -17.81 8.85
C CYS A 47 3.06 -17.25 9.16
N ASP A 48 3.28 -16.71 10.36
CA ASP A 48 4.60 -16.21 10.80
C ASP A 48 5.62 -17.36 10.88
N ALA A 49 5.23 -18.44 11.56
CA ALA A 49 6.09 -19.60 11.76
C ALA A 49 6.41 -20.37 10.47
N GLU A 50 5.52 -20.30 9.48
CA GLU A 50 5.72 -20.86 8.14
C GLU A 50 6.35 -19.83 7.17
N GLU A 51 6.72 -18.63 7.63
CA GLU A 51 7.25 -17.53 6.82
C GLU A 51 6.36 -17.21 5.59
N SER A 52 5.05 -17.42 5.75
CA SER A 52 4.04 -17.39 4.68
C SER A 52 3.34 -16.03 4.54
N PHE A 53 3.75 -15.01 5.31
CA PHE A 53 3.21 -13.68 5.09
C PHE A 53 3.59 -13.19 3.68
N PRO A 54 2.64 -12.60 2.92
CA PRO A 54 2.99 -11.96 1.68
C PRO A 54 4.03 -10.89 1.97
N ASN A 55 4.99 -10.72 1.05
CA ASN A 55 5.87 -9.56 1.09
C ASN A 55 5.02 -8.31 1.33
N PRO A 56 5.39 -7.45 2.28
CA PRO A 56 4.60 -6.27 2.61
C PRO A 56 4.25 -5.55 1.32
N ALA A 57 2.96 -5.16 1.19
CA ALA A 57 2.46 -4.46 0.01
C ALA A 57 3.47 -3.39 -0.41
N PRO A 58 3.72 -3.24 -1.72
CA PRO A 58 4.78 -2.37 -2.21
C PRO A 58 4.66 -1.01 -1.52
N LYS A 59 5.72 -0.66 -0.80
CA LYS A 59 5.85 0.66 -0.18
C LYS A 59 5.62 1.68 -1.27
N THR A 60 4.93 2.78 -0.95
CA THR A 60 4.82 3.93 -1.82
C THR A 60 6.19 4.20 -2.44
N GLN A 61 6.29 4.09 -3.76
CA GLN A 61 7.53 4.28 -4.52
C GLN A 61 7.76 5.76 -4.80
N VAL A 62 6.66 6.48 -5.07
CA VAL A 62 6.65 7.89 -5.47
C VAL A 62 5.73 8.68 -4.57
N TRP A 63 6.21 9.82 -4.08
CA TRP A 63 5.40 10.79 -3.35
C TRP A 63 5.24 12.07 -4.17
N VAL A 64 4.00 12.48 -4.45
CA VAL A 64 3.72 13.74 -5.15
C VAL A 64 3.54 14.86 -4.15
N ILE A 65 4.34 15.91 -4.31
CA ILE A 65 4.36 17.15 -3.56
C ILE A 65 3.80 18.24 -4.46
N ASP A 66 2.77 18.92 -3.99
CA ASP A 66 2.11 19.99 -4.75
C ASP A 66 1.79 21.14 -3.83
N VAL A 67 2.35 22.31 -4.16
CA VAL A 67 2.18 23.56 -3.40
C VAL A 67 1.19 24.52 -4.07
N THR A 68 0.45 24.05 -5.08
CA THR A 68 -0.60 24.77 -5.78
C THR A 68 -1.98 24.43 -5.19
N ASP A 69 -2.99 24.15 -6.02
CA ASP A 69 -4.36 23.81 -5.60
C ASP A 69 -4.58 22.30 -5.33
N GLY A 70 -3.57 21.45 -5.60
CA GLY A 70 -3.64 20.00 -5.42
C GLY A 70 -4.27 19.24 -6.58
N SER A 71 -4.78 19.92 -7.62
CA SER A 71 -5.35 19.30 -8.81
C SER A 71 -4.29 18.56 -9.61
N SER A 72 -3.11 19.18 -9.78
CA SER A 72 -1.98 18.59 -10.48
C SER A 72 -1.47 17.34 -9.77
N ALA A 73 -1.32 17.37 -8.44
CA ALA A 73 -0.99 16.15 -7.71
C ALA A 73 -2.07 15.08 -7.84
N ARG A 74 -3.35 15.43 -7.89
CA ARG A 74 -4.44 14.46 -8.10
C ARG A 74 -4.27 13.73 -9.42
N ASP A 75 -4.14 14.48 -10.51
CA ASP A 75 -4.06 13.91 -11.85
C ASP A 75 -2.76 13.13 -12.05
N LEU A 76 -1.62 13.66 -11.60
CA LEU A 76 -0.34 12.98 -11.70
C LEU A 76 -0.31 11.69 -10.87
N THR A 77 -0.83 11.72 -9.64
CA THR A 77 -0.92 10.51 -8.80
C THR A 77 -1.76 9.43 -9.48
N GLN A 78 -2.89 9.81 -10.08
CA GLN A 78 -3.73 8.88 -10.82
C GLN A 78 -3.01 8.32 -12.04
N LEU A 79 -2.35 9.17 -12.83
CA LEU A 79 -1.58 8.78 -14.01
C LEU A 79 -0.52 7.72 -13.66
N LEU A 80 0.26 7.95 -12.61
CA LEU A 80 1.28 7.01 -12.14
C LEU A 80 0.65 5.67 -11.72
N ARG A 81 -0.45 5.70 -10.95
CA ARG A 81 -1.17 4.50 -10.51
C ARG A 81 -1.72 3.69 -11.69
N THR A 82 -2.28 4.34 -12.69
CA THR A 82 -2.76 3.66 -13.92
C THR A 82 -1.64 3.01 -14.73
N ASN A 83 -0.40 3.44 -14.53
CA ASN A 83 0.80 2.87 -15.14
C ASN A 83 1.54 1.87 -14.24
N GLY A 84 0.88 1.40 -13.16
CA GLY A 84 1.43 0.37 -12.25
C GLY A 84 2.46 0.88 -11.26
N ILE A 85 2.61 2.21 -11.11
CA ILE A 85 3.53 2.81 -10.15
C ILE A 85 2.79 3.10 -8.85
N PHE A 86 3.34 2.64 -7.73
CA PHE A 86 2.76 2.87 -6.40
C PHE A 86 3.05 4.31 -5.94
N ALA A 87 2.18 5.23 -6.30
CA ALA A 87 2.30 6.64 -5.97
C ALA A 87 1.29 7.09 -4.91
N ASP A 88 1.64 8.08 -4.09
CA ASP A 88 0.72 8.74 -3.15
C ASP A 88 1.03 10.23 -2.97
N ARG A 89 0.14 10.96 -2.28
CA ARG A 89 0.25 12.41 -2.08
C ARG A 89 -0.31 12.87 -0.74
N SER A 90 -0.01 14.11 -0.35
CA SER A 90 -0.75 14.81 0.70
C SER A 90 -2.09 15.35 0.17
N PHE A 91 -3.10 15.43 1.04
CA PHE A 91 -4.46 15.87 0.68
C PHE A 91 -4.86 17.21 1.33
N ASP A 92 -4.01 17.77 2.20
CA ASP A 92 -4.41 18.79 3.17
C ASP A 92 -3.69 20.14 2.98
N GLY A 93 -3.29 20.48 1.74
CA GLY A 93 -2.74 21.81 1.41
C GLY A 93 -1.51 22.19 2.25
N ARG A 94 -0.78 21.20 2.76
CA ARG A 94 0.36 21.39 3.64
C ARG A 94 1.49 22.16 2.97
N SER A 95 2.28 22.89 3.74
CA SER A 95 3.51 23.52 3.23
C SER A 95 4.46 22.49 2.63
N MET A 96 5.27 22.92 1.65
CA MET A 96 6.28 22.07 0.98
C MET A 96 7.11 21.26 1.98
N ARG A 97 7.62 21.92 3.03
CA ARG A 97 8.44 21.28 4.08
C ARG A 97 7.69 20.16 4.80
N SER A 98 6.39 20.32 5.02
CA SER A 98 5.57 19.31 5.67
C SER A 98 5.27 18.13 4.74
N GLN A 99 5.08 18.39 3.45
CA GLN A 99 4.93 17.37 2.42
C GLN A 99 6.23 16.56 2.22
N ILE A 100 7.40 17.22 2.20
CA ILE A 100 8.72 16.53 2.17
C ILE A 100 8.88 15.58 3.35
N ARG A 101 8.55 16.02 4.57
CA ARG A 101 8.56 15.12 5.74
C ARG A 101 7.60 13.94 5.61
N SER A 102 6.49 14.14 4.90
CA SER A 102 5.51 13.06 4.64
C SER A 102 6.05 12.08 3.59
N ALA A 103 6.72 12.59 2.56
CA ALA A 103 7.45 11.78 1.58
C ALA A 103 8.58 10.95 2.23
N ASP A 104 9.31 11.53 3.18
CA ASP A 104 10.35 10.79 3.91
C ASP A 104 9.74 9.64 4.73
N ARG A 105 8.64 9.91 5.45
CA ARG A 105 7.93 8.91 6.28
C ARG A 105 7.24 7.82 5.47
N SER A 106 6.80 8.11 4.24
CA SER A 106 6.08 7.14 3.41
C SER A 106 6.99 5.99 2.92
N GLY A 107 8.30 6.16 3.00
CA GLY A 107 9.25 5.20 2.45
C GLY A 107 9.51 5.37 0.95
N ALA A 108 8.95 6.42 0.32
CA ALA A 108 9.15 6.69 -1.11
C ALA A 108 10.62 6.84 -1.48
N GLN A 109 10.93 6.40 -2.71
CA GLN A 109 12.25 6.53 -3.33
C GLN A 109 12.37 7.87 -4.05
N ILE A 110 11.26 8.35 -4.61
CA ILE A 110 11.18 9.53 -5.46
C ILE A 110 10.12 10.48 -4.90
N ALA A 111 10.43 11.77 -4.88
CA ALA A 111 9.45 12.84 -4.76
C ALA A 111 9.26 13.55 -6.10
N LEU A 112 8.01 13.73 -6.53
CA LEU A 112 7.66 14.59 -7.65
C LEU A 112 7.15 15.90 -7.09
N ILE A 113 7.73 17.02 -7.52
CA ILE A 113 7.45 18.35 -6.96
C ILE A 113 6.80 19.18 -8.05
N ILE A 114 5.67 19.81 -7.69
CA ILE A 114 4.87 20.67 -8.55
C ILE A 114 4.66 21.99 -7.80
N GLY A 115 5.26 23.06 -8.30
CA GLY A 115 4.97 24.44 -7.92
C GLY A 115 4.25 25.20 -9.03
N GLU A 116 4.08 26.50 -8.83
CA GLU A 116 3.43 27.37 -9.83
C GLU A 116 4.24 27.40 -11.14
N GLN A 117 5.57 27.46 -11.05
CA GLN A 117 6.47 27.45 -12.21
C GLN A 117 6.36 26.14 -13.00
N GLU A 118 6.38 24.98 -12.33
CA GLU A 118 6.22 23.68 -12.99
C GLU A 118 4.87 23.54 -13.70
N VAL A 119 3.80 24.15 -13.16
CA VAL A 119 2.49 24.20 -13.82
C VAL A 119 2.54 25.06 -15.08
N GLU A 120 3.15 26.25 -15.00
CA GLU A 120 3.28 27.16 -16.14
C GLU A 120 4.14 26.58 -17.27
N GLU A 121 5.24 25.93 -16.92
CA GLU A 121 6.20 25.36 -17.86
C GLU A 121 5.84 23.94 -18.34
N ALA A 122 4.75 23.37 -17.80
CA ALA A 122 4.35 21.98 -18.02
C ALA A 122 5.47 20.96 -17.69
N THR A 123 6.28 21.26 -16.68
CA THR A 123 7.39 20.42 -16.21
C THR A 123 7.08 19.77 -14.87
N ILE A 124 7.90 18.79 -14.46
CA ILE A 124 7.85 18.17 -13.14
C ILE A 124 9.27 18.05 -12.62
N SER A 125 9.49 18.49 -11.39
CA SER A 125 10.74 18.27 -10.69
C SER A 125 10.76 16.89 -10.02
N ILE A 126 11.77 16.08 -10.31
CA ILE A 126 12.00 14.77 -9.70
C ILE A 126 13.18 14.87 -8.73
N ARG A 127 12.94 14.47 -7.48
CA ARG A 127 13.95 14.42 -6.42
C ARG A 127 14.09 13.01 -5.86
N MET A 128 15.31 12.49 -5.83
CA MET A 128 15.61 11.24 -5.11
C MET A 128 15.59 11.47 -3.60
N LEU A 129 14.87 10.63 -2.86
CA LEU A 129 14.74 10.72 -1.39
C LEU A 129 15.74 9.80 -0.66
N ARG A 130 16.24 8.76 -1.35
CA ARG A 130 17.13 7.74 -0.77
C ARG A 130 18.57 7.84 -1.25
N ASP A 131 18.78 8.50 -2.38
CA ASP A 131 20.09 8.91 -2.83
C ASP A 131 20.21 10.43 -2.71
N ARG A 132 20.99 10.89 -1.72
CA ARG A 132 21.21 12.32 -1.46
C ARG A 132 22.26 12.95 -2.38
N ALA A 133 23.00 12.16 -3.15
CA ALA A 133 23.99 12.66 -4.09
C ALA A 133 23.35 13.08 -5.42
N THR A 134 22.17 12.54 -5.74
CA THR A 134 21.46 12.86 -6.97
C THR A 134 20.78 14.23 -6.84
N GLU A 135 21.17 15.17 -7.71
CA GLU A 135 20.52 16.46 -7.84
C GLU A 135 19.07 16.33 -8.33
N GLN A 136 18.26 17.33 -8.04
CA GLN A 136 16.90 17.42 -8.57
C GLN A 136 16.96 17.56 -10.09
N ILE A 137 16.24 16.71 -10.81
CA ILE A 137 16.11 16.81 -12.27
C ILE A 137 14.74 17.35 -12.63
N VAL A 138 14.63 18.05 -13.74
CA VAL A 138 13.36 18.56 -14.27
C VAL A 138 13.08 17.86 -15.59
N VAL A 139 11.85 17.35 -15.73
CA VAL A 139 11.39 16.68 -16.95
C VAL A 139 10.09 17.29 -17.44
N GLN A 140 9.76 17.07 -18.72
CA GLN A 140 8.44 17.41 -19.22
C GLN A 140 7.37 16.54 -18.55
N ARG A 141 6.19 17.11 -18.32
CA ARG A 141 5.08 16.39 -17.67
C ARG A 141 4.64 15.16 -18.46
N GLU A 142 4.80 15.16 -19.79
CA GLU A 142 4.53 14.00 -20.65
C GLU A 142 5.52 12.85 -20.45
N ASP A 143 6.78 13.16 -20.13
CA ASP A 143 7.87 12.19 -19.93
C ASP A 143 7.98 11.68 -18.49
N VAL A 144 7.16 12.20 -17.57
CA VAL A 144 7.29 11.88 -16.13
C VAL A 144 7.13 10.39 -15.84
N VAL A 145 6.24 9.70 -16.56
CA VAL A 145 5.99 8.26 -16.33
C VAL A 145 7.19 7.43 -16.79
N SER A 146 7.71 7.68 -17.99
CA SER A 146 8.88 6.97 -18.53
C SER A 146 10.10 7.21 -17.64
N GLN A 147 10.35 8.46 -17.24
CA GLN A 147 11.47 8.79 -16.38
C GLN A 147 11.36 8.12 -15.00
N VAL A 148 10.18 8.10 -14.39
CA VAL A 148 9.97 7.44 -13.09
C VAL A 148 10.19 5.92 -13.21
N ARG A 149 9.75 5.28 -14.29
CA ARG A 149 9.99 3.84 -14.51
C ARG A 149 11.48 3.53 -14.62
N GLN A 150 12.23 4.32 -15.38
CA GLN A 150 13.67 4.19 -15.50
C GLN A 150 14.35 4.33 -14.13
N LEU A 151 14.02 5.37 -13.38
CA LEU A 151 14.62 5.63 -12.05
C LEU A 151 14.27 4.56 -11.00
N LEU A 152 13.11 3.93 -11.11
CA LEU A 152 12.71 2.82 -10.24
C LEU A 152 13.23 1.45 -10.72
N GLY A 153 13.92 1.38 -11.86
CA GLY A 153 14.38 0.12 -12.45
C GLY A 153 13.23 -0.79 -12.90
N LEU A 154 12.09 -0.21 -13.29
CA LEU A 154 10.88 -0.91 -13.75
C LEU A 154 10.85 -1.08 -15.28
N GLU A 155 12.01 -0.99 -15.93
CA GLU A 155 12.14 -1.26 -17.37
C GLU A 155 11.94 -2.76 -17.60
N SER A 156 10.99 -3.07 -18.49
CA SER A 156 10.74 -4.38 -19.07
C SER A 156 11.03 -4.31 -20.55
#